data_AF-A0A8H9WSZ3-F1
#
_entry.id   AF-A0A8H9WSZ3-F1
#
_cell.length_a   1.000
_cell.length_b   1.000
_cell.length_c   1.000
_cell.angle_alpha   90.00
_cell.angle_beta   90.00
_cell.angle_gamma   90.00
#
_symmetry.space_group_name_H-M   'P 1'
#
loop_
_entity.id
_entity.type
_entity.pdbx_description
1 polymer ?
#
loop_
_entity_poly.entity_id
_entity_poly.type
_entity_poly.pdbx_seq_one_letter_code
_entity_poly.pdbx_strand_id
1 'polypeptide(L)'
;MPVALSDAERGRQLFVAKGCSTCHAKLQDDQSVELRFADFGPSLVGRAFSVDYLTTKIKNPAEGRSTVAGSMVMPQLELDGREVEALVRYVNGSWTAEQGG
;
A
#
# COMPACT_ATOMS: atom_id res chain seq x y z
N MET A 1 15.15 18.30 -18.87
CA MET A 1 14.65 16.96 -19.27
C MET A 1 13.79 16.46 -18.11
N PRO A 2 12.56 15.96 -18.31
CA PRO A 2 11.79 15.41 -17.20
C PRO A 2 12.53 14.18 -16.67
N VAL A 3 12.81 14.17 -15.36
CA VAL A 3 13.38 13.01 -14.67
C VAL A 3 12.29 11.94 -14.64
N ALA A 4 12.58 10.76 -15.18
CA ALA A 4 11.67 9.62 -15.04
C ALA A 4 11.55 9.29 -13.55
N LEU A 5 10.33 9.26 -13.02
CA LEU A 5 10.08 8.89 -11.63
C LEU A 5 10.69 7.53 -11.31
N SER A 6 11.31 7.42 -10.13
CA SER A 6 11.73 6.13 -9.61
C SER A 6 10.52 5.22 -9.35
N ASP A 7 10.72 3.91 -9.36
CA ASP A 7 9.64 2.94 -9.09
C ASP A 7 9.02 3.14 -7.68
N ALA A 8 9.80 3.65 -6.73
CA ALA A 8 9.32 3.99 -5.39
C ALA A 8 8.40 5.21 -5.40
N GLU A 9 8.73 6.26 -6.14
CA GLU A 9 7.88 7.44 -6.31
C GLU A 9 6.60 7.11 -7.07
N ARG A 10 6.71 6.29 -8.12
CA ARG A 10 5.55 5.77 -8.85
C ARG A 10 4.64 4.97 -7.92
N GLY A 11 5.21 4.09 -7.09
CA GLY A 11 4.46 3.33 -6.10
C GLY A 11 3.77 4.21 -5.07
N ARG A 12 4.41 5.29 -4.61
CA ARG A 12 3.80 6.29 -3.71
C ARG A 12 2.61 6.99 -4.37
N GLN A 13 2.77 7.45 -5.61
CA GLN A 13 1.68 8.10 -6.34
C GLN A 13 0.50 7.15 -6.55
N LEU A 14 0.77 5.90 -6.93
CA LEU A 14 -0.25 4.87 -7.05
C LEU A 14 -0.94 4.57 -5.72
N PHE A 15 -0.21 4.54 -4.60
CA PHE A 15 -0.76 4.29 -3.27
C PHE A 15 -1.82 5.32 -2.87
N VAL A 16 -1.59 6.60 -3.20
CA VAL A 16 -2.56 7.68 -2.98
C VAL A 16 -3.68 7.63 -4.04
N ALA A 17 -3.33 7.52 -5.32
CA ALA A 17 -4.28 7.60 -6.42
C ALA A 17 -5.30 6.44 -6.42
N LYS A 18 -4.89 5.25 -5.98
CA LYS A 18 -5.76 4.07 -5.86
C LYS A 18 -6.47 4.00 -4.50
N GLY A 19 -6.26 5.00 -3.63
CA GLY A 19 -6.95 5.12 -2.33
C GLY A 19 -6.44 4.18 -1.24
N CYS A 20 -5.23 3.62 -1.36
CA CYS A 20 -4.68 2.70 -0.36
C CYS A 20 -4.54 3.38 1.02
N SER A 21 -4.23 4.67 1.04
CA SER A 21 -4.12 5.49 2.25
C SER A 21 -5.46 5.74 2.97
N THR A 22 -6.60 5.37 2.38
CA THR A 22 -7.92 5.47 3.03
C THR A 22 -8.12 4.37 4.07
N CYS A 23 -7.41 3.25 3.94
CA CYS A 23 -7.55 2.10 4.84
C CYS A 23 -6.20 1.65 5.45
N HIS A 24 -5.07 1.94 4.81
CA HIS A 24 -3.75 1.49 5.25
C HIS A 24 -2.84 2.66 5.61
N ALA A 25 -2.29 2.60 6.83
CA ALA A 25 -1.19 3.47 7.24
C ALA A 25 0.12 3.04 6.58
N LYS A 26 0.83 4.00 5.98
CA LYS A 26 2.24 3.83 5.54
C LYS A 26 3.11 5.08 5.72
N LEU A 27 2.50 6.25 5.84
CA LEU A 27 3.20 7.49 6.15
C LEU A 27 3.47 7.51 7.66
N GLN A 28 4.75 7.40 8.02
CA GLN A 28 5.24 7.46 9.40
C GLN A 28 5.18 8.90 9.87
N ASP A 29 4.10 9.31 10.53
CA ASP A 29 4.18 10.53 11.34
C ASP A 29 3.22 10.57 12.53
N ASP A 30 2.30 9.61 12.69
CA ASP A 30 1.37 9.65 13.81
C ASP A 30 0.87 8.27 14.24
N GLN A 31 1.16 7.88 15.48
CA GLN A 31 0.62 6.65 16.10
C GLN A 31 -0.91 6.70 16.28
N SER A 32 -1.50 7.90 16.34
CA SER A 32 -2.95 8.09 16.36
C SER A 32 -3.58 7.70 15.02
N VAL A 33 -2.83 7.87 13.93
CA VAL A 33 -3.22 7.47 12.58
C VAL A 33 -3.17 5.95 12.44
N GLU A 34 -2.15 5.27 12.98
CA GLU A 34 -2.08 3.79 13.05
C GLU A 34 -3.33 3.18 13.72
N LEU A 35 -3.75 3.73 14.86
CA LEU A 35 -4.90 3.22 15.62
C LEU A 35 -6.23 3.44 14.88
N ARG A 36 -6.39 4.55 14.14
CA ARG A 36 -7.59 4.81 13.33
C ARG A 36 -7.71 3.87 12.14
N PHE A 37 -6.59 3.41 11.59
CA PHE A 37 -6.60 2.49 10.46
C PHE A 37 -6.80 1.04 10.87
N ALA A 38 -6.51 0.65 12.12
CA ALA A 38 -6.68 -0.72 12.60
C ALA A 38 -8.10 -1.29 12.41
N ASP A 39 -9.12 -0.44 12.38
CA ASP A 39 -10.52 -0.81 12.12
C ASP A 39 -10.81 -1.07 10.62
N PHE A 40 -9.98 -0.54 9.72
CA PHE A 40 -10.16 -0.62 8.26
C PHE A 40 -9.14 -1.53 7.56
N GLY A 41 -7.93 -1.64 8.10
CA GLY A 41 -6.85 -2.47 7.57
C GLY A 41 -5.59 -2.43 8.45
N PRO A 42 -4.73 -3.46 8.40
CA PRO A 42 -3.48 -3.43 9.15
C PRO A 42 -2.59 -2.28 8.67
N SER A 43 -1.92 -1.64 9.62
CA SER A 43 -0.77 -0.79 9.30
C SER A 43 0.28 -1.58 8.51
N LEU A 44 0.85 -0.91 7.50
CA LEU A 44 1.97 -1.39 6.69
C LEU A 44 3.30 -0.76 7.16
N VAL A 45 3.27 0.12 8.17
CA VAL A 45 4.45 0.79 8.72
C VAL A 45 5.37 -0.23 9.39
N GLY A 46 6.66 -0.21 9.03
CA GLY A 46 7.68 -1.05 9.67
C GLY A 46 7.53 -2.55 9.40
N ARG A 47 6.67 -2.94 8.45
CA ARG A 47 6.41 -4.34 8.10
C ARG A 47 6.99 -4.65 6.74
N ALA A 48 7.70 -5.77 6.67
CA ALA A 48 8.11 -6.37 5.40
C ALA A 48 7.24 -7.60 5.14
N PHE A 49 6.71 -7.69 3.93
CA PHE A 49 5.91 -8.82 3.47
C PHE A 49 6.64 -9.52 2.33
N SER A 50 6.36 -10.80 2.09
CA SER A 50 6.88 -11.45 0.88
C SER A 50 6.28 -10.81 -0.37
N VAL A 51 7.08 -10.71 -1.43
CA VAL A 51 6.67 -10.12 -2.72
C VAL A 51 5.47 -10.88 -3.29
N ASP A 52 5.49 -12.22 -3.21
CA ASP A 52 4.38 -13.06 -3.65
C ASP A 52 3.10 -12.82 -2.86
N TYR A 53 3.21 -12.63 -1.54
CA TYR A 53 2.05 -12.34 -0.69
C TYR A 53 1.41 -11.01 -1.09
N LEU A 54 2.19 -9.93 -1.21
CA LEU A 54 1.64 -8.63 -1.61
C LEU A 54 1.07 -8.66 -3.02
N THR A 55 1.78 -9.31 -3.96
CA THR A 55 1.33 -9.42 -5.35
C THR A 55 -0.01 -10.15 -5.41
N THR A 56 -0.14 -11.29 -4.72
CA THR A 56 -1.38 -12.07 -4.67
C THR A 56 -2.48 -11.29 -3.97
N LYS A 57 -2.20 -10.66 -2.82
CA LYS A 57 -3.20 -9.92 -2.05
C LYS A 57 -3.72 -8.68 -2.80
N ILE A 58 -2.86 -7.97 -3.51
CA ILE A 58 -3.23 -6.78 -4.29
C ILE A 58 -4.02 -7.18 -5.55
N LYS A 59 -3.63 -8.28 -6.22
CA LYS A 59 -4.34 -8.78 -7.41
C LYS A 59 -5.68 -9.44 -7.07
N ASN A 60 -5.73 -10.16 -5.95
CA ASN A 60 -6.88 -10.94 -5.49
C ASN A 60 -7.21 -10.59 -4.02
N PRO A 61 -7.66 -9.36 -3.72
CA PRO A 61 -7.96 -8.91 -2.35
C PRO A 61 -9.08 -9.70 -1.67
N ALA A 62 -9.92 -10.37 -2.48
CA ALA A 62 -10.95 -11.28 -2.01
C ALA A 62 -10.40 -12.50 -1.26
N GLU A 63 -9.20 -12.96 -1.61
CA GLU A 63 -8.52 -14.03 -0.88
C GLU A 63 -7.97 -13.45 0.44
N GLY A 64 -8.53 -13.89 1.56
CA GLY A 64 -8.23 -13.35 2.89
C GLY A 64 -9.05 -12.12 3.28
N ARG A 65 -10.31 -12.04 2.83
CA ARG A 65 -11.30 -11.12 3.41
C ARG A 65 -11.50 -11.45 4.89
N SER A 66 -11.57 -10.41 5.73
CA SER A 66 -12.06 -10.58 7.10
C SER A 66 -13.50 -11.09 7.06
N THR A 67 -13.80 -12.12 7.86
CA THR A 67 -15.16 -12.65 8.04
C THR A 67 -15.91 -11.95 9.17
N VAL A 68 -15.27 -11.00 9.86
CA VAL A 68 -15.91 -10.22 10.93
C VAL A 68 -16.90 -9.25 10.31
N ALA A 69 -18.16 -9.38 10.70
CA ALA A 69 -19.25 -8.53 10.22
C ALA A 69 -18.94 -7.04 10.43
N GLY A 70 -19.06 -6.24 9.38
CA GLY A 70 -18.74 -4.80 9.40
C GLY A 70 -17.28 -4.46 9.10
N SER A 71 -16.40 -5.44 8.89
CA SER A 71 -15.02 -5.17 8.45
C SER A 71 -15.02 -4.57 7.05
N MET A 72 -14.20 -3.54 6.86
CA MET A 72 -13.97 -3.00 5.52
C MET A 72 -13.19 -4.01 4.67
N VAL A 73 -13.61 -4.15 3.42
CA VAL A 73 -13.01 -5.08 2.46
C VAL A 73 -12.14 -4.31 1.50
N MET A 74 -10.88 -4.74 1.36
CA MET A 74 -10.00 -4.20 0.33
C MET A 74 -10.65 -4.41 -1.05
N PRO A 75 -10.90 -3.33 -1.81
CA PRO A 75 -11.58 -3.42 -3.10
C PRO A 75 -10.66 -4.00 -4.18
N GLN A 76 -11.25 -4.49 -5.27
CA GLN A 76 -10.50 -4.82 -6.47
C GLN A 76 -10.03 -3.53 -7.14
N LEU A 77 -8.71 -3.37 -7.34
CA LEU A 77 -8.10 -2.12 -7.83
C LEU A 77 -7.76 -2.14 -9.34
N GLU A 78 -8.02 -3.26 -10.02
CA GLU A 78 -7.80 -3.46 -11.47
C GLU A 78 -6.41 -2.99 -11.94
N LEU A 79 -5.38 -3.35 -11.18
CA LEU A 79 -3.99 -2.90 -11.41
C LEU A 79 -3.29 -3.76 -12.46
N ASP A 80 -2.51 -3.12 -13.33
CA ASP A 80 -1.62 -3.81 -14.24
C ASP A 80 -0.35 -4.34 -13.53
N GLY A 81 0.42 -5.21 -14.22
CA GLY A 81 1.61 -5.82 -13.63
C GLY A 81 2.67 -4.82 -13.15
N ARG A 82 2.85 -3.70 -13.86
CA ARG A 82 3.83 -2.66 -13.50
C ARG A 82 3.35 -1.82 -12.32
N GLU A 83 2.05 -1.53 -12.26
CA GLU A 83 1.44 -0.86 -11.11
C GLU A 83 1.56 -1.71 -9.84
N VAL A 84 1.30 -3.02 -9.95
CA VAL A 84 1.48 -3.94 -8.81
C VAL A 84 2.93 -3.97 -8.35
N GLU A 85 3.90 -4.09 -9.26
CA GLU A 85 5.31 -4.11 -8.89
C GLU A 85 5.75 -2.82 -8.18
N ALA A 86 5.36 -1.66 -8.71
CA ALA A 86 5.65 -0.37 -8.09
C ALA A 86 5.04 -0.26 -6.69
N LEU A 87 3.79 -0.71 -6.51
CA LEU A 87 3.13 -0.75 -5.21
C LEU A 87 3.80 -1.71 -4.24
N VAL A 88 4.17 -2.93 -4.66
CA VAL A 88 4.87 -3.91 -3.83
C VAL A 88 6.21 -3.35 -3.33
N ARG A 89 6.99 -2.74 -4.24
CA ARG A 89 8.25 -2.09 -3.88
C ARG A 89 8.04 -0.93 -2.93
N TYR A 90 7.02 -0.10 -3.16
CA TYR A 90 6.70 0.98 -2.24
C TYR A 90 6.25 0.46 -0.88
N VAL A 91 5.39 -0.57 -0.81
CA VAL A 91 4.88 -1.17 0.43
C VAL A 91 6.02 -1.75 1.27
N ASN A 92 6.94 -2.49 0.66
CA ASN A 92 8.09 -3.08 1.36
C ASN A 92 9.25 -2.11 1.57
N GLY A 93 9.31 -1.02 0.82
CA GLY A 93 10.35 -0.01 0.93
C GLY A 93 10.11 0.93 2.11
N SER A 94 11.19 1.25 2.84
CA SER A 94 11.25 2.46 3.65
C SER A 94 11.36 3.65 2.70
N TRP A 95 10.23 4.29 2.39
CA TRP A 95 10.26 5.56 1.67
C TRP A 95 10.80 6.61 2.64
N THR A 96 12.04 7.04 2.43
CA THR A 96 12.59 8.23 3.05
C THR A 96 12.31 9.41 2.14
N ALA A 97 11.88 10.54 2.70
CA ALA A 97 11.60 11.76 1.94
C ALA A 97 12.80 12.25 1.10
N GLU A 98 14.00 11.74 1.38
CA GLU A 98 15.25 12.00 0.66
C GLU A 98 15.35 11.37 -0.73
N GLN A 99 14.43 10.47 -1.12
CA GLN A 99 14.47 9.76 -2.41
C GLN A 99 13.63 10.41 -3.54
N GLY A 100 13.12 11.63 -3.35
CA GLY A 100 12.36 12.38 -4.35
C GLY A 100 12.97 13.74 -4.66
N GLY A 101 14.19 13.74 -5.22
CA GLY A 101 14.95 14.93 -5.63
C GLY A 101 14.73 15.31 -7.09
#